data_AF-A0AAJ6NXE9-F1
#
_entry.id   AF-A0AAJ6NXE9-F1
#
_cell.length_a   1.000
_cell.length_b   1.000
_cell.length_c   1.000
_cell.angle_alpha   90.00
_cell.angle_beta   90.00
_cell.angle_gamma   90.00
#
_symmetry.space_group_name_H-M   'P 1'
#
loop_
_entity.id
_entity.type
_entity.pdbx_description
1 polymer ?
#
loop_
_entity_poly.entity_id
_entity_poly.type
_entity_poly.pdbx_seq_one_letter_code
_entity_poly.pdbx_strand_id
1 'polypeptide(L)'
;MVALTQLNQVIPNPGRLTVETVEIAPQTTAIRCLDWDRERFDVEFGLRNGTTYNSFLIQGEKVALVDTSHRKFEQLYLEIITGLIDLNKIDYLIVSHTEPDHSGLIKDILQLAPSITVVGAKVAIKFLEDMVHQPFKSRLVKSGERLDLGNGHELEFISAPNLHWPDTIFTYDHKTTILYTCDVFGMHYCDDHTYDENFTVIEEDFAYYYECLMGPNARSVLAALKRIEKLAIKTVATGHGPLLQHHISEWIERYQNWSLEQTKTETLVALFYVEDYGYSENLVRAIAHGSAKTDVAIELVDLNSAEPQEVRELVTQAAGLVIGMPPQSSAVAQTALNTILAAAHNKQAIGLLESGGGEDEPVYPLRNKFQELGLTEAFPPILVKESPSKVTEQLCDEAGTDLGQWLNRDRTIKQIKSINNELEKSLGRISTGLYIITAKKGDVQSAMLASWVTQASLNPLGIAIAVAKDRAIESLMHVGDRFVLNVLEEGKYQGLMKHFLKRFAPGADRFAGVKTYPAATNESPILAEALAYMECEITSRMDCGDHWVVYSTVQTGRVAEVNALTAVHHRKIGNHY
;
A
#
# COMPACT_ATOMS: atom_id res chain seq x y z
N MET A 1 19.96 36.76 -41.60
CA MET A 1 19.34 36.99 -40.27
C MET A 1 18.28 35.93 -40.08
N VAL A 2 18.66 34.83 -39.45
CA VAL A 2 17.74 33.75 -39.05
C VAL A 2 17.71 33.82 -37.53
N ALA A 3 16.55 34.18 -36.97
CA ALA A 3 16.35 34.26 -35.54
C ALA A 3 16.27 32.83 -34.99
N LEU A 4 17.27 32.46 -34.19
CA LEU A 4 17.27 31.24 -33.38
C LEU A 4 16.37 31.47 -32.17
N THR A 5 15.23 30.80 -32.16
CA THR A 5 14.36 30.60 -30.99
C THR A 5 15.11 29.84 -29.91
N GLN A 6 15.28 30.45 -28.73
CA GLN A 6 15.70 29.74 -27.53
C GLN A 6 14.59 28.77 -27.10
N LEU A 7 14.91 27.48 -27.17
CA LEU A 7 14.18 26.41 -26.49
C LEU A 7 14.42 26.58 -24.99
N ASN A 8 13.38 26.86 -24.22
CA ASN A 8 13.40 26.61 -22.78
C ASN A 8 13.43 25.10 -22.57
N GLN A 9 14.63 24.54 -22.42
CA GLN A 9 14.79 23.23 -21.80
C GLN A 9 14.40 23.37 -20.33
N VAL A 10 13.23 22.83 -19.97
CA VAL A 10 12.94 22.47 -18.58
C VAL A 10 13.90 21.33 -18.25
N ILE A 11 14.98 21.66 -17.55
CA ILE A 11 15.85 20.66 -16.94
C ILE A 11 15.09 20.15 -15.71
N PRO A 12 14.95 18.82 -15.51
CA PRO A 12 14.16 18.26 -14.41
C PRO A 12 14.70 18.71 -13.05
N ASN A 13 13.78 18.98 -12.14
CA ASN A 13 14.02 19.39 -10.76
C ASN A 13 14.94 18.35 -10.06
N PRO A 14 16.16 18.68 -9.63
CA PRO A 14 16.88 17.84 -8.68
C PRO A 14 16.09 17.93 -7.37
N GLY A 15 15.47 16.84 -6.95
CA GLY A 15 14.67 16.79 -5.72
C GLY A 15 15.44 17.35 -4.53
N ARG A 16 14.72 18.03 -3.62
CA ARG A 16 15.26 18.54 -2.37
C ARG A 16 15.58 17.35 -1.46
N LEU A 17 16.83 16.89 -1.53
CA LEU A 17 17.40 15.88 -0.66
C LEU A 17 18.25 16.58 0.41
N THR A 18 18.01 16.26 1.68
CA THR A 18 18.82 16.73 2.80
C THR A 18 19.21 15.56 3.69
N VAL A 19 20.30 15.68 4.43
CA VAL A 19 20.70 14.68 5.43
C VAL A 19 20.97 15.39 6.73
N GLU A 20 20.50 14.82 7.83
CA GLU A 20 20.78 15.30 9.17
C GLU A 20 21.27 14.18 10.08
N THR A 21 21.96 14.57 11.14
CA THR A 21 22.47 13.65 12.17
C THR A 21 22.01 14.11 13.53
N VAL A 22 21.48 13.19 14.34
CA VAL A 22 20.94 13.51 15.67
C VAL A 22 21.40 12.45 16.66
N GLU A 23 21.95 12.86 17.81
CA GLU A 23 22.21 11.94 18.93
C GLU A 23 20.88 11.59 19.60
N ILE A 24 20.44 10.33 19.46
CA ILE A 24 19.12 9.87 19.94
C ILE A 24 19.21 9.16 21.30
N ALA A 25 20.40 8.76 21.69
CA ALA A 25 20.76 8.24 23.01
C ALA A 25 22.29 8.29 23.18
N PRO A 26 22.83 8.13 24.40
CA PRO A 26 24.27 8.12 24.61
C PRO A 26 24.96 7.11 23.69
N GLN A 27 25.90 7.60 22.88
CA GLN A 27 26.68 6.80 21.93
C GLN A 27 25.86 6.22 20.76
N THR A 28 24.65 6.74 20.52
CA THR A 28 23.80 6.33 19.41
C THR A 28 23.38 7.55 18.59
N THR A 29 23.79 7.58 17.33
CA THR A 29 23.48 8.67 16.39
C THR A 29 22.57 8.14 15.28
N ALA A 30 21.45 8.82 15.04
CA ALA A 30 20.63 8.62 13.85
C ALA A 30 21.21 9.44 12.69
N ILE A 31 21.27 8.85 11.50
CA ILE A 31 21.54 9.51 10.23
C ILE A 31 20.24 9.44 9.43
N ARG A 32 19.59 10.58 9.24
CA ARG A 32 18.29 10.68 8.56
C ARG A 32 18.48 11.30 7.19
N CYS A 33 18.21 10.53 6.13
CA CYS A 33 18.19 11.02 4.75
C CYS A 33 16.77 11.45 4.40
N LEU A 34 16.53 12.76 4.34
CA LEU A 34 15.23 13.37 4.11
C LEU A 34 15.00 13.60 2.61
N ASP A 35 13.97 12.95 2.07
CA ASP A 35 13.49 13.17 0.71
C ASP A 35 12.14 13.88 0.75
N TRP A 36 12.21 15.20 0.56
CA TRP A 36 11.07 16.09 0.69
C TRP A 36 10.10 16.03 -0.49
N ASP A 37 10.60 15.68 -1.66
CA ASP A 37 9.85 15.77 -2.91
C ASP A 37 9.45 14.38 -3.41
N ARG A 38 9.61 13.34 -2.57
CA ARG A 38 9.11 12.00 -2.90
C ARG A 38 7.60 12.03 -2.91
N GLU A 39 7.04 12.09 -4.12
CA GLU A 39 5.60 11.94 -4.34
C GLU A 39 5.16 10.47 -4.32
N ARG A 40 6.11 9.51 -4.39
CA ARG A 40 5.85 8.07 -4.52
C ARG A 40 6.94 7.19 -3.94
N PHE A 41 6.58 6.25 -3.06
CA PHE A 41 7.53 5.30 -2.46
C PHE A 41 7.75 4.05 -3.30
N ASP A 42 6.65 3.56 -3.88
CA ASP A 42 6.62 2.62 -5.00
C ASP A 42 5.61 3.10 -6.02
N VAL A 43 5.43 2.37 -7.11
CA VAL A 43 4.45 2.71 -8.16
C VAL A 43 3.03 2.89 -7.57
N GLU A 44 2.76 2.20 -6.44
CA GLU A 44 1.49 2.04 -5.73
C GLU A 44 1.16 3.06 -4.63
N PHE A 45 2.14 3.77 -4.07
CA PHE A 45 1.92 4.61 -2.88
C PHE A 45 2.01 6.08 -3.23
N GLY A 46 0.86 6.76 -3.31
CA GLY A 46 0.83 8.21 -3.40
C GLY A 46 1.29 8.82 -2.07
N LEU A 47 2.49 9.39 -2.02
CA LEU A 47 2.97 10.12 -0.86
C LEU A 47 2.50 11.56 -0.94
N ARG A 48 2.05 12.10 0.19
CA ARG A 48 1.71 13.52 0.32
C ARG A 48 2.85 14.34 0.91
N ASN A 49 3.66 13.71 1.74
CA ASN A 49 4.54 14.40 2.69
C ASN A 49 6.01 14.00 2.56
N GLY A 50 6.44 13.42 1.43
CA GLY A 50 7.82 12.91 1.28
C GLY A 50 8.10 11.67 2.15
N THR A 51 9.37 11.35 2.36
CA THR A 51 9.81 10.26 3.26
C THR A 51 11.20 10.52 3.82
N THR A 52 11.64 9.70 4.77
CA THR A 52 13.04 9.62 5.19
C THR A 52 13.60 8.21 5.00
N TYR A 53 14.92 8.05 5.01
CA TYR A 53 15.63 6.77 5.11
C TYR A 53 16.61 6.87 6.26
N ASN A 54 16.27 6.23 7.38
CA ASN A 54 16.98 6.39 8.64
C ASN A 54 17.93 5.20 8.86
N SER A 55 19.17 5.49 9.19
CA SER A 55 20.17 4.49 9.65
C SER A 55 20.79 4.95 10.95
N PHE A 56 21.48 4.05 11.66
CA PHE A 56 21.90 4.31 13.04
C PHE A 56 23.33 3.85 13.31
N LEU A 57 24.14 4.71 13.92
CA LEU A 57 25.50 4.42 14.35
C LEU A 57 25.53 4.23 15.87
N ILE A 58 25.93 3.04 16.33
CA ILE A 58 26.02 2.66 17.74
C ILE A 58 27.49 2.47 18.12
N GLN A 59 27.99 3.25 19.07
CA GLN A 59 29.41 3.34 19.42
C GLN A 59 29.73 2.79 20.82
N GLY A 60 29.80 1.46 20.92
CA GLY A 60 30.32 0.75 22.09
C GLY A 60 31.85 0.70 22.15
N GLU A 61 32.40 -0.37 22.72
CA GLU A 61 33.81 -0.75 22.48
C GLU A 61 34.02 -1.20 21.03
N LYS A 62 33.00 -1.83 20.46
CA LYS A 62 32.83 -2.09 19.03
C LYS A 62 31.75 -1.19 18.46
N VAL A 63 31.83 -0.93 17.16
CA VAL A 63 30.91 -0.04 16.47
C VAL A 63 30.00 -0.82 15.52
N ALA A 64 28.70 -0.53 15.57
CA ALA A 64 27.74 -1.06 14.62
C ALA A 64 27.07 0.07 13.84
N LEU A 65 26.91 -0.14 12.53
CA LEU A 65 25.99 0.61 11.67
C LEU A 65 24.75 -0.27 11.47
N VAL A 66 23.56 0.27 11.73
CA VAL A 66 22.27 -0.38 11.49
C VAL A 66 21.65 0.22 10.23
N ASP A 67 21.45 -0.64 9.24
CA ASP A 67 20.97 -0.34 7.89
C ASP A 67 21.79 0.75 7.18
N THR A 68 21.40 1.08 5.94
CA THR A 68 22.00 2.17 5.16
C THR A 68 20.92 3.09 4.63
N SER A 69 21.01 3.51 3.36
CA SER A 69 20.06 4.43 2.77
C SER A 69 19.85 4.11 1.30
N HIS A 70 18.91 4.81 0.69
CA HIS A 70 18.59 4.68 -0.72
C HIS A 70 19.76 5.19 -1.56
N ARG A 71 20.04 4.50 -2.68
CA ARG A 71 21.12 4.86 -3.63
C ARG A 71 21.19 6.34 -4.02
N LYS A 72 20.06 7.07 -4.10
CA LYS A 72 20.04 8.49 -4.46
C LYS A 72 20.74 9.40 -3.45
N PHE A 73 20.92 8.93 -2.21
CA PHE A 73 21.65 9.63 -1.16
C PHE A 73 23.14 9.30 -1.13
N GLU A 74 23.67 8.45 -2.03
CA GLU A 74 25.05 7.95 -2.02
C GLU A 74 26.08 9.03 -1.63
N GLN A 75 26.11 10.15 -2.37
CA GLN A 75 27.08 11.20 -2.13
C GLN A 75 26.90 11.84 -0.74
N LEU A 76 25.68 12.26 -0.40
CA LEU A 76 25.38 12.94 0.87
C LEU A 76 25.61 12.02 2.07
N TYR A 77 25.20 10.76 1.94
CA TYR A 77 25.33 9.75 2.98
C TYR A 77 26.80 9.44 3.26
N LEU A 78 27.60 9.16 2.22
CA LEU A 78 29.01 8.85 2.36
C LEU A 78 29.79 10.04 2.94
N GLU A 79 29.46 11.27 2.56
CA GLU A 79 30.06 12.49 3.14
C GLU A 79 29.75 12.61 4.64
N ILE A 80 28.49 12.44 5.04
CA ILE A 80 28.10 12.52 6.45
C ILE A 80 28.75 11.41 7.28
N ILE A 81 28.64 10.15 6.86
CA ILE A 81 29.12 9.03 7.68
C ILE A 81 30.64 9.04 7.84
N THR A 82 31.40 9.42 6.80
CA THR A 82 32.86 9.57 6.89
C THR A 82 33.29 10.76 7.74
N GLY A 83 32.44 11.79 7.86
CA GLY A 83 32.61 12.89 8.80
C GLY A 83 32.34 12.48 10.26
N LEU A 84 31.43 11.54 10.49
CA LEU A 84 31.10 11.01 11.82
C LEU A 84 32.14 10.02 12.33
N ILE A 85 32.62 9.11 11.46
CA ILE A 85 33.54 8.04 11.85
C ILE A 85 34.43 7.58 10.70
N ASP A 86 35.65 7.16 11.03
CA ASP A 86 36.47 6.36 10.12
C ASP A 86 35.79 5.00 9.89
N LEU A 87 35.32 4.75 8.67
CA LEU A 87 34.55 3.57 8.32
C LEU A 87 35.28 2.25 8.63
N ASN A 88 36.62 2.24 8.66
CA ASN A 88 37.39 1.05 9.03
C ASN A 88 37.27 0.68 10.51
N LYS A 89 36.70 1.55 11.34
CA LYS A 89 36.40 1.29 12.76
C LYS A 89 35.02 0.67 12.97
N ILE A 90 34.20 0.57 11.92
CA ILE A 90 32.90 -0.09 12.03
C ILE A 90 33.13 -1.61 12.00
N ASP A 91 32.80 -2.27 13.11
CA ASP A 91 32.96 -3.72 13.26
C ASP A 91 31.80 -4.49 12.59
N TYR A 92 30.59 -3.96 12.71
CA TYR A 92 29.36 -4.62 12.27
C TYR A 92 28.47 -3.72 11.40
N LEU A 93 27.95 -4.28 10.31
CA LEU A 93 26.84 -3.72 9.56
C LEU A 93 25.62 -4.60 9.82
N ILE A 94 24.71 -4.14 10.66
CA ILE A 94 23.47 -4.83 10.97
C ILE A 94 22.47 -4.50 9.87
N VAL A 95 21.91 -5.53 9.25
CA VAL A 95 20.89 -5.39 8.22
C VAL A 95 19.59 -5.95 8.77
N SER A 96 18.66 -5.06 9.05
CA SER A 96 17.32 -5.39 9.51
C SER A 96 16.41 -5.81 8.38
N HIS A 97 16.66 -5.30 7.18
CA HIS A 97 15.86 -5.54 5.98
C HIS A 97 16.67 -5.21 4.70
N THR A 98 16.51 -5.98 3.64
CA THR A 98 17.31 -5.86 2.41
C THR A 98 16.67 -5.05 1.28
N GLU A 99 15.47 -4.49 1.43
CA GLU A 99 14.88 -3.66 0.38
C GLU A 99 15.84 -2.51 -0.02
N PRO A 100 16.02 -2.21 -1.33
CA PRO A 100 17.09 -1.33 -1.83
C PRO A 100 17.10 0.11 -1.30
N ASP A 101 16.02 0.55 -0.70
CA ASP A 101 15.87 1.87 -0.09
C ASP A 101 16.52 1.95 1.31
N HIS A 102 16.75 0.81 1.98
CA HIS A 102 17.53 0.69 3.21
C HIS A 102 18.89 0.04 2.98
N SER A 103 19.01 -0.82 1.97
CA SER A 103 20.21 -1.61 1.69
C SER A 103 21.07 -1.05 0.55
N GLY A 104 20.58 -0.02 -0.16
CA GLY A 104 21.13 0.45 -1.44
C GLY A 104 22.57 0.96 -1.42
N LEU A 105 23.13 1.25 -0.24
CA LEU A 105 24.51 1.70 -0.06
C LEU A 105 25.43 0.68 0.62
N ILE A 106 24.93 -0.52 0.94
CA ILE A 106 25.72 -1.59 1.57
C ILE A 106 26.97 -1.92 0.75
N LYS A 107 26.83 -1.98 -0.59
CA LYS A 107 27.95 -2.26 -1.50
C LYS A 107 29.04 -1.21 -1.38
N ASP A 108 28.68 0.07 -1.33
CA ASP A 108 29.61 1.18 -1.26
C ASP A 108 30.31 1.21 0.11
N ILE A 109 29.58 0.94 1.21
CA ILE A 109 30.16 0.77 2.55
C ILE A 109 31.16 -0.39 2.58
N LEU A 110 30.83 -1.55 2.02
CA LEU A 110 31.73 -2.72 1.97
C LEU A 110 33.00 -2.46 1.15
N GLN A 111 32.95 -1.60 0.13
CA GLN A 111 34.14 -1.20 -0.63
C GLN A 111 35.07 -0.30 0.18
N LEU A 112 34.50 0.58 1.02
CA LEU A 112 35.26 1.51 1.85
C LEU A 112 35.73 0.87 3.17
N ALA A 113 35.01 -0.13 3.68
CA ALA A 113 35.30 -0.84 4.92
C ALA A 113 35.20 -2.38 4.74
N PRO A 114 36.12 -2.99 3.98
CA PRO A 114 36.04 -4.42 3.61
C PRO A 114 36.20 -5.40 4.79
N SER A 115 36.63 -4.92 5.96
CA SER A 115 36.80 -5.73 7.16
C SER A 115 35.52 -5.93 7.98
N ILE A 116 34.49 -5.13 7.74
CA ILE A 116 33.21 -5.15 8.47
C ILE A 116 32.54 -6.52 8.38
N THR A 117 31.83 -6.92 9.44
CA THR A 117 31.02 -8.13 9.44
C THR A 117 29.56 -7.76 9.27
N VAL A 118 28.93 -8.20 8.19
CA VAL A 118 27.49 -8.03 7.95
C VAL A 118 26.73 -8.97 8.88
N VAL A 119 25.75 -8.45 9.63
CA VAL A 119 24.96 -9.21 10.60
C VAL A 119 23.50 -9.14 10.18
N GLY A 120 22.84 -10.28 10.00
CA GLY A 120 21.46 -10.30 9.56
C GLY A 120 20.82 -11.68 9.65
N ALA A 121 19.51 -11.75 9.38
CA ALA A 121 18.80 -13.02 9.29
C ALA A 121 19.37 -13.88 8.14
N LYS A 122 19.12 -15.19 8.19
CA LYS A 122 19.58 -16.12 7.14
C LYS A 122 19.10 -15.70 5.74
N VAL A 123 17.84 -15.26 5.65
CA VAL A 123 17.24 -14.82 4.39
C VAL A 123 17.89 -13.52 3.91
N ALA A 124 18.06 -12.53 4.78
CA ALA A 124 18.73 -11.26 4.47
C ALA A 124 20.16 -11.46 3.92
N ILE A 125 20.97 -12.32 4.57
CA ILE A 125 22.33 -12.58 4.08
C ILE A 125 22.33 -13.22 2.69
N LYS A 126 21.38 -14.13 2.43
CA LYS A 126 21.24 -14.75 1.11
C LYS A 126 20.87 -13.70 0.05
N PHE A 127 19.90 -12.84 0.33
CA PHE A 127 19.51 -11.76 -0.58
C PHE A 127 20.69 -10.81 -0.86
N LEU A 128 21.45 -10.41 0.16
CA LEU A 128 22.62 -9.56 -0.04
C LEU A 128 23.74 -10.20 -0.86
N GLU A 129 23.95 -11.53 -0.78
CA GLU A 129 24.90 -12.22 -1.65
C GLU A 129 24.53 -12.03 -3.12
N ASP A 130 23.24 -12.09 -3.43
CA ASP A 130 22.69 -11.89 -4.77
C ASP A 130 22.66 -10.41 -5.19
N MET A 131 22.54 -9.45 -4.25
CA MET A 131 22.49 -8.00 -4.58
C MET A 131 23.87 -7.35 -4.69
N VAL A 132 24.79 -7.67 -3.78
CA VAL A 132 26.09 -6.97 -3.68
C VAL A 132 27.09 -7.49 -4.72
N HIS A 133 26.95 -8.77 -5.11
CA HIS A 133 27.82 -9.47 -6.08
C HIS A 133 29.32 -9.42 -5.73
N GLN A 134 29.67 -9.36 -4.45
CA GLN A 134 31.04 -9.48 -3.95
C GLN A 134 31.06 -10.26 -2.63
N PRO A 135 32.13 -11.02 -2.33
CA PRO A 135 32.24 -11.68 -1.04
C PRO A 135 32.33 -10.68 0.11
N PHE A 136 31.60 -10.91 1.19
CA PHE A 136 31.69 -10.17 2.44
C PHE A 136 31.69 -11.13 3.63
N LYS A 137 32.21 -10.68 4.78
CA LYS A 137 32.09 -11.45 6.03
C LYS A 137 30.67 -11.31 6.54
N SER A 138 30.02 -12.41 6.88
CA SER A 138 28.69 -12.39 7.46
C SER A 138 28.61 -13.16 8.77
N ARG A 139 27.66 -12.75 9.62
CA ARG A 139 27.21 -13.45 10.82
C ARG A 139 25.70 -13.57 10.76
N LEU A 140 25.22 -14.81 10.64
CA LEU A 140 23.79 -15.09 10.73
C LEU A 140 23.32 -14.92 12.17
N VAL A 141 22.15 -14.32 12.34
CA VAL A 141 21.49 -14.17 13.65
C VAL A 141 20.06 -14.72 13.59
N LYS A 142 19.57 -15.13 14.76
CA LYS A 142 18.21 -15.64 14.97
C LYS A 142 17.57 -14.95 16.16
N SER A 143 16.25 -15.08 16.29
CA SER A 143 15.51 -14.52 17.42
C SER A 143 16.11 -14.96 18.76
N GLY A 144 16.37 -14.00 19.65
CA GLY A 144 16.97 -14.21 20.97
C GLY A 144 18.50 -14.30 20.99
N GLU A 145 19.17 -14.31 19.83
CA GLU A 145 20.62 -14.17 19.80
C GLU A 145 21.06 -12.76 20.17
N ARG A 146 22.27 -12.66 20.73
CA ARG A 146 22.84 -11.40 21.20
C ARG A 146 24.20 -11.08 20.58
N LEU A 147 24.45 -9.79 20.38
CA LEU A 147 25.71 -9.22 19.94
C LEU A 147 26.13 -8.13 20.92
N ASP A 148 27.19 -8.39 21.68
CA ASP A 148 27.77 -7.43 22.60
C ASP A 148 28.73 -6.49 21.87
N LEU A 149 28.42 -5.19 21.89
CA LEU A 149 29.27 -4.12 21.39
C LEU A 149 30.14 -3.51 22.50
N GLY A 150 30.02 -3.95 23.75
CA GLY A 150 30.68 -3.36 24.90
C GLY A 150 29.99 -2.09 25.42
N ASN A 151 30.48 -1.55 26.54
CA ASN A 151 29.88 -0.40 27.23
C ASN A 151 28.38 -0.58 27.56
N GLY A 152 27.90 -1.82 27.71
CA GLY A 152 26.51 -2.16 28.01
C GLY A 152 25.60 -2.31 26.79
N HIS A 153 26.06 -1.98 25.58
CA HIS A 153 25.28 -2.17 24.35
C HIS A 153 25.25 -3.66 23.96
N GLU A 154 24.32 -4.40 24.56
CA GLU A 154 24.01 -5.77 24.17
C GLU A 154 22.82 -5.75 23.24
N LEU A 155 23.05 -6.04 21.96
CA LEU A 155 22.03 -6.03 20.92
C LEU A 155 21.35 -7.39 20.84
N GLU A 156 20.04 -7.45 21.04
CA GLU A 156 19.21 -8.66 20.90
C GLU A 156 18.43 -8.62 19.60
N PHE A 157 18.49 -9.72 18.83
CA PHE A 157 17.78 -9.82 17.55
C PHE A 157 16.42 -10.49 17.72
N ILE A 158 15.39 -9.97 17.08
CA ILE A 158 14.01 -10.43 17.23
C ILE A 158 13.41 -10.65 15.85
N SER A 159 13.10 -11.91 15.55
CA SER A 159 12.58 -12.28 14.23
C SER A 159 11.23 -11.62 13.98
N ALA A 160 11.03 -11.09 12.76
CA ALA A 160 9.81 -10.41 12.35
C ALA A 160 9.52 -10.65 10.85
N PRO A 161 9.52 -11.91 10.35
CA PRO A 161 9.47 -12.20 8.93
C PRO A 161 8.12 -11.80 8.31
N ASN A 162 8.14 -11.49 7.02
CA ASN A 162 7.01 -11.02 6.22
C ASN A 162 6.44 -9.69 6.75
N LEU A 163 7.29 -8.81 7.28
CA LEU A 163 6.95 -7.46 7.76
C LEU A 163 7.86 -6.38 7.13
N HIS A 164 7.79 -6.15 5.83
CA HIS A 164 6.86 -6.77 4.87
C HIS A 164 7.52 -7.85 4.01
N TRP A 165 8.85 -7.98 4.04
CA TRP A 165 9.62 -9.03 3.36
C TRP A 165 10.00 -10.19 4.29
N PRO A 166 10.33 -11.37 3.73
CA PRO A 166 10.65 -12.57 4.52
C PRO A 166 11.93 -12.45 5.36
N ASP A 167 12.77 -11.46 5.10
CA ASP A 167 14.07 -11.28 5.72
C ASP A 167 14.08 -10.41 6.98
N THR A 168 12.98 -9.70 7.26
CA THR A 168 12.91 -8.71 8.33
C THR A 168 13.27 -9.24 9.73
N ILE A 169 14.15 -8.53 10.41
CA ILE A 169 14.56 -8.79 11.80
C ILE A 169 14.79 -7.48 12.57
N PHE A 170 14.20 -7.38 13.78
CA PHE A 170 14.43 -6.23 14.65
C PHE A 170 15.71 -6.39 15.45
N THR A 171 16.28 -5.25 15.84
CA THR A 171 17.41 -5.19 16.77
C THR A 171 17.01 -4.38 17.99
N TYR A 172 17.21 -4.90 19.20
CA TYR A 172 16.92 -4.21 20.45
C TYR A 172 18.21 -3.98 21.25
N ASP A 173 18.50 -2.73 21.62
CA ASP A 173 19.65 -2.40 22.46
C ASP A 173 19.24 -2.31 23.93
N HIS A 174 19.74 -3.25 24.75
CA HIS A 174 19.42 -3.33 26.18
C HIS A 174 19.88 -2.12 27.00
N LYS A 175 20.88 -1.37 26.53
CA LYS A 175 21.35 -0.17 27.25
C LYS A 175 20.48 1.04 26.99
N THR A 176 20.25 1.33 25.72
CA THR A 176 19.51 2.55 25.31
C THR A 176 18.01 2.32 25.29
N THR A 177 17.55 1.07 25.36
CA THR A 177 16.13 0.68 25.27
C THR A 177 15.50 1.11 23.94
N ILE A 178 16.30 1.16 22.88
CA ILE A 178 15.90 1.48 21.51
C ILE A 178 15.62 0.17 20.77
N LEU A 179 14.49 0.12 20.07
CA LEU A 179 14.13 -0.95 19.14
C LEU A 179 14.27 -0.45 17.70
N TYR A 180 15.22 -0.99 16.94
CA TYR A 180 15.41 -0.70 15.51
C TYR A 180 14.54 -1.65 14.70
N THR A 181 13.61 -1.08 13.91
CA THR A 181 12.51 -1.84 13.29
C THR A 181 12.47 -1.77 11.77
N CYS A 182 13.32 -0.95 11.16
CA CYS A 182 13.26 -0.64 9.73
C CYS A 182 11.82 -0.21 9.35
N ASP A 183 11.14 -0.94 8.46
CA ASP A 183 9.79 -0.58 8.01
C ASP A 183 8.72 -0.68 9.09
N VAL A 184 8.88 -1.57 10.08
CA VAL A 184 7.80 -1.79 11.05
C VAL A 184 7.67 -0.54 11.94
N PHE A 185 6.44 -0.07 12.09
CA PHE A 185 6.08 1.22 12.69
C PHE A 185 6.58 2.47 11.93
N GLY A 186 7.08 2.31 10.71
CA GLY A 186 7.43 3.43 9.84
C GLY A 186 6.21 4.21 9.34
N MET A 187 6.50 5.37 8.74
CA MET A 187 5.53 6.13 7.95
C MET A 187 6.27 6.98 6.92
N HIS A 188 5.63 7.25 5.78
CA HIS A 188 6.18 8.18 4.79
C HIS A 188 5.80 9.60 5.14
N TYR A 189 6.65 10.23 5.94
CA TYR A 189 6.49 11.62 6.36
C TYR A 189 7.87 12.27 6.52
N CYS A 190 8.17 13.25 5.69
CA CYS A 190 9.41 14.01 5.72
C CYS A 190 9.18 15.33 6.47
N ASP A 191 9.90 15.50 7.57
CA ASP A 191 9.79 16.66 8.45
C ASP A 191 11.12 16.90 9.16
N ASP A 192 11.34 18.15 9.56
CA ASP A 192 12.52 18.58 10.31
C ASP A 192 12.53 17.99 11.74
N HIS A 193 11.37 17.55 12.25
CA HIS A 193 11.30 16.89 13.56
C HIS A 193 11.87 15.47 13.50
N THR A 194 12.75 15.17 14.45
CA THR A 194 13.33 13.83 14.63
C THR A 194 12.30 12.83 15.17
N TYR A 195 11.40 13.28 16.04
CA TYR A 195 10.46 12.44 16.77
C TYR A 195 9.00 12.72 16.42
N ASP A 196 8.10 11.91 16.96
CA ASP A 196 6.64 11.93 16.75
C ASP A 196 5.92 13.08 17.49
N GLU A 197 6.38 14.32 17.30
CA GLU A 197 5.89 15.53 18.01
C GLU A 197 4.41 15.85 17.73
N ASN A 198 3.96 15.72 16.49
CA ASN A 198 2.63 16.13 16.06
C ASN A 198 1.73 14.93 15.75
N PHE A 199 1.38 14.15 16.79
CA PHE A 199 0.61 12.90 16.66
C PHE A 199 -0.56 12.97 15.68
N THR A 200 -1.45 13.96 15.81
CA THR A 200 -2.66 14.09 14.96
C THR A 200 -2.34 14.40 13.49
N VAL A 201 -1.20 15.03 13.21
CA VAL A 201 -0.79 15.38 11.84
C VAL A 201 -0.27 14.16 11.11
N ILE A 202 0.49 13.30 11.80
CA ILE A 202 1.18 12.15 11.22
C ILE A 202 0.36 10.85 11.29
N GLU A 203 -0.78 10.86 12.00
CA GLU A 203 -1.65 9.70 12.20
C GLU A 203 -2.16 9.10 10.88
N GLU A 204 -2.56 9.95 9.92
CA GLU A 204 -3.03 9.49 8.61
C GLU A 204 -1.92 8.78 7.81
N ASP A 205 -0.71 9.34 7.80
CA ASP A 205 0.43 8.73 7.10
C ASP A 205 0.86 7.40 7.75
N PHE A 206 0.81 7.31 9.08
CA PHE A 206 1.07 6.06 9.81
C PHE A 206 0.02 4.98 9.54
N ALA A 207 -1.27 5.35 9.53
CA ALA A 207 -2.35 4.41 9.19
C ALA A 207 -2.25 3.94 7.75
N TYR A 208 -2.01 4.86 6.80
CA TYR A 208 -1.86 4.52 5.39
C TYR A 208 -0.65 3.61 5.14
N TYR A 209 0.49 3.90 5.79
CA TYR A 209 1.67 3.04 5.74
C TYR A 209 1.38 1.62 6.24
N TYR A 210 0.68 1.50 7.37
CA TYR A 210 0.24 0.21 7.89
C TYR A 210 -0.66 -0.52 6.87
N GLU A 211 -1.72 0.14 6.39
CA GLU A 211 -2.69 -0.47 5.45
C GLU A 211 -2.02 -1.05 4.21
N CYS A 212 -1.02 -0.33 3.69
CA CYS A 212 -0.29 -0.70 2.49
C CYS A 212 0.75 -1.82 2.71
N LEU A 213 1.58 -1.71 3.75
CA LEU A 213 2.76 -2.56 3.90
C LEU A 213 2.58 -3.66 4.94
N MET A 214 1.84 -3.40 6.00
CA MET A 214 1.78 -4.28 7.18
C MET A 214 0.45 -5.03 7.28
N GLY A 215 -0.64 -4.38 6.88
CA GLY A 215 -1.99 -4.94 6.87
C GLY A 215 -2.06 -6.29 6.15
N PRO A 216 -1.51 -6.43 4.93
CA PRO A 216 -1.50 -7.71 4.22
C PRO A 216 -0.85 -8.88 4.99
N ASN A 217 -0.08 -8.61 6.05
CA ASN A 217 0.54 -9.62 6.90
C ASN A 217 0.19 -9.40 8.39
N ALA A 218 -1.04 -8.96 8.69
CA ALA A 218 -1.54 -8.68 10.04
C ALA A 218 -1.28 -9.80 11.07
N ARG A 219 -1.31 -11.08 10.66
CA ARG A 219 -0.95 -12.21 11.56
C ARG A 219 0.51 -12.17 11.98
N SER A 220 1.42 -11.88 11.04
CA SER A 220 2.85 -11.68 11.31
C SER A 220 3.07 -10.48 12.22
N VAL A 221 2.30 -9.39 12.04
CA VAL A 221 2.34 -8.22 12.92
C VAL A 221 2.02 -8.64 14.36
N LEU A 222 0.89 -9.33 14.60
CA LEU A 222 0.52 -9.79 15.94
C LEU A 222 1.58 -10.72 16.56
N ALA A 223 2.20 -11.58 15.74
CA ALA A 223 3.28 -12.45 16.20
C ALA A 223 4.52 -11.65 16.61
N ALA A 224 4.89 -10.61 15.85
CA ALA A 224 6.00 -9.72 16.17
C ALA A 224 5.72 -8.87 17.42
N LEU A 225 4.51 -8.29 17.55
CA LEU A 225 4.08 -7.54 18.73
C LEU A 225 4.19 -8.37 20.00
N LYS A 226 3.77 -9.63 19.95
CA LYS A 226 3.90 -10.57 21.07
C LYS A 226 5.36 -10.85 21.47
N ARG A 227 6.29 -10.82 20.51
CA ARG A 227 7.73 -11.03 20.79
C ARG A 227 8.35 -9.83 21.49
N ILE A 228 7.86 -8.62 21.22
CA ILE A 228 8.38 -7.38 21.82
C ILE A 228 7.63 -6.94 23.09
N GLU A 229 6.48 -7.55 23.40
CA GLU A 229 5.57 -7.17 24.51
C GLU A 229 6.25 -6.96 25.87
N LYS A 230 7.33 -7.71 26.16
CA LYS A 230 8.03 -7.66 27.45
C LYS A 230 9.23 -6.72 27.49
N LEU A 231 9.56 -6.10 26.36
CA LEU A 231 10.71 -5.20 26.26
C LEU A 231 10.32 -3.82 26.78
N ALA A 232 11.23 -3.20 27.52
CA ALA A 232 11.08 -1.81 27.91
C ALA A 232 11.57 -0.95 26.74
N ILE A 233 10.66 -0.41 25.93
CA ILE A 233 11.01 0.37 24.74
C ILE A 233 10.82 1.86 25.05
N LYS A 234 11.91 2.64 24.93
CA LYS A 234 11.86 4.11 25.06
C LYS A 234 11.85 4.84 23.73
N THR A 235 12.35 4.21 22.69
CA THR A 235 12.34 4.73 21.33
C THR A 235 12.19 3.58 20.35
N VAL A 236 11.32 3.75 19.36
CA VAL A 236 11.31 2.92 18.15
C VAL A 236 12.05 3.69 17.06
N ALA A 237 13.18 3.14 16.63
CA ALA A 237 14.02 3.67 15.58
C ALA A 237 13.57 3.08 14.23
N THR A 238 12.64 3.78 13.60
CA THR A 238 12.02 3.42 12.31
C THR A 238 12.94 3.75 11.14
N GLY A 239 12.83 3.01 10.04
CA GLY A 239 13.53 3.25 8.77
C GLY A 239 12.93 4.43 7.99
N HIS A 240 11.63 4.72 8.17
CA HIS A 240 10.93 5.82 7.53
C HIS A 240 10.20 6.71 8.53
N GLY A 241 10.29 8.02 8.30
CA GLY A 241 9.55 9.03 9.03
C GLY A 241 10.25 9.48 10.31
N PRO A 242 9.50 10.07 11.26
CA PRO A 242 10.01 10.34 12.59
C PRO A 242 10.27 9.04 13.37
N LEU A 243 11.22 9.10 14.31
CA LEU A 243 11.40 8.07 15.33
C LEU A 243 10.26 8.18 16.34
N LEU A 244 9.80 7.06 16.91
CA LEU A 244 8.69 7.09 17.86
C LEU A 244 9.22 7.12 19.28
N GLN A 245 8.88 8.15 20.05
CA GLN A 245 9.32 8.33 21.44
C GLN A 245 8.19 8.81 22.36
N HIS A 246 7.35 9.73 21.88
CA HIS A 246 6.35 10.39 22.71
C HIS A 246 5.06 9.58 22.84
N HIS A 247 4.67 8.85 21.79
CA HIS A 247 3.37 8.16 21.68
C HIS A 247 3.49 6.66 21.41
N ILE A 248 4.59 6.02 21.81
CA ILE A 248 4.90 4.60 21.50
C ILE A 248 3.74 3.66 21.82
N SER A 249 3.13 3.78 23.01
CA SER A 249 2.04 2.89 23.41
C SER A 249 0.81 3.04 22.49
N GLU A 250 0.49 4.25 22.07
CA GLU A 250 -0.65 4.53 21.18
C GLU A 250 -0.38 3.99 19.77
N TRP A 251 0.86 4.12 19.26
CA TRP A 251 1.24 3.56 17.96
C TRP A 251 1.21 2.03 17.94
N ILE A 252 1.74 1.38 18.98
CA ILE A 252 1.71 -0.09 19.12
C ILE A 252 0.26 -0.58 19.25
N GLU A 253 -0.57 0.10 20.04
CA GLU A 253 -1.98 -0.26 20.21
C GLU A 253 -2.76 -0.16 18.89
N ARG A 254 -2.46 0.83 18.04
CA ARG A 254 -3.06 0.95 16.70
C ARG A 254 -2.71 -0.24 15.81
N TYR A 255 -1.43 -0.56 15.66
CA TYR A 255 -1.00 -1.76 14.92
C TYR A 255 -1.70 -3.01 15.44
N GLN A 256 -1.77 -3.18 16.77
CA GLN A 256 -2.46 -4.31 17.39
C GLN A 256 -3.94 -4.36 17.03
N ASN A 257 -4.66 -3.24 17.17
CA ASN A 257 -6.09 -3.15 16.91
C ASN A 257 -6.41 -3.38 15.43
N TRP A 258 -5.70 -2.71 14.52
CA TRP A 258 -5.86 -2.88 13.08
C TRP A 258 -5.58 -4.33 12.66
N SER A 259 -4.52 -4.95 13.18
CA SER A 259 -4.21 -6.35 12.87
C SER A 259 -5.23 -7.32 13.48
N LEU A 260 -5.75 -7.06 14.68
CA LEU A 260 -6.83 -7.86 15.27
C LEU A 260 -8.14 -7.73 14.47
N GLU A 261 -8.45 -6.56 13.94
CA GLU A 261 -9.62 -6.35 13.08
C GLU A 261 -9.49 -7.10 11.76
N GLN A 262 -8.33 -6.99 11.11
CA GLN A 262 -8.06 -7.69 9.86
C GLN A 262 -8.06 -9.21 10.02
N THR A 263 -7.64 -9.73 11.17
CA THR A 263 -7.66 -11.18 11.45
C THR A 263 -9.01 -11.73 11.92
N LYS A 264 -9.98 -10.87 12.28
CA LYS A 264 -11.35 -11.30 12.61
C LYS A 264 -12.16 -11.73 11.39
N THR A 265 -11.75 -11.34 10.18
CA THR A 265 -12.49 -11.71 8.97
C THR A 265 -12.39 -13.22 8.74
N GLU A 266 -13.52 -13.91 8.63
CA GLU A 266 -13.55 -15.37 8.39
C GLU A 266 -13.01 -15.76 7.00
N THR A 267 -13.05 -14.82 6.05
CA THR A 267 -12.68 -15.04 4.65
C THR A 267 -11.21 -14.63 4.46
N LEU A 268 -10.34 -15.58 4.11
CA LEU A 268 -8.93 -15.35 3.82
C LEU A 268 -8.65 -15.43 2.32
N VAL A 269 -7.83 -14.53 1.80
CA VAL A 269 -7.25 -14.57 0.46
C VAL A 269 -5.74 -14.68 0.58
N ALA A 270 -5.17 -15.74 0.02
CA ALA A 270 -3.72 -15.92 -0.06
C ALA A 270 -3.23 -15.48 -1.44
N LEU A 271 -2.28 -14.56 -1.49
CA LEU A 271 -1.70 -14.08 -2.74
C LEU A 271 -0.21 -14.40 -2.79
N PHE A 272 0.18 -15.01 -3.90
CA PHE A 272 1.51 -15.54 -4.11
C PHE A 272 2.21 -14.73 -5.19
N TYR A 273 3.44 -14.30 -4.93
CA TYR A 273 4.26 -13.54 -5.85
C TYR A 273 5.70 -14.07 -5.88
N VAL A 274 6.53 -13.52 -6.77
CA VAL A 274 7.97 -13.75 -6.77
C VAL A 274 8.67 -12.41 -6.69
N GLU A 275 9.39 -12.19 -5.61
CA GLU A 275 10.23 -11.00 -5.43
C GLU A 275 11.29 -10.90 -6.54
N ASP A 276 11.63 -9.66 -6.92
CA ASP A 276 12.63 -9.35 -7.97
C ASP A 276 12.37 -10.00 -9.34
N TYR A 277 11.14 -10.48 -9.60
CA TYR A 277 10.78 -11.10 -10.87
C TYR A 277 9.73 -10.31 -11.64
N GLY A 278 10.18 -9.61 -12.69
CA GLY A 278 9.31 -8.76 -13.50
C GLY A 278 8.65 -7.68 -12.64
N TYR A 279 7.32 -7.70 -12.61
CA TYR A 279 6.47 -6.82 -11.81
C TYR A 279 5.56 -7.61 -10.86
N SER A 280 5.95 -8.85 -10.51
CA SER A 280 5.11 -9.81 -9.78
C SER A 280 4.58 -9.24 -8.47
N GLU A 281 5.49 -8.77 -7.62
CA GLU A 281 5.16 -8.24 -6.29
C GLU A 281 4.20 -7.07 -6.40
N ASN A 282 4.54 -6.07 -7.21
CA ASN A 282 3.75 -4.85 -7.35
C ASN A 282 2.32 -5.14 -7.81
N LEU A 283 2.18 -5.95 -8.87
CA LEU A 283 0.87 -6.28 -9.40
C LEU A 283 0.03 -7.10 -8.41
N VAL A 284 0.65 -7.99 -7.64
CA VAL A 284 -0.03 -8.77 -6.59
C VAL A 284 -0.42 -7.88 -5.41
N ARG A 285 0.42 -6.92 -5.01
CA ARG A 285 0.10 -5.93 -3.96
C ARG A 285 -1.08 -5.04 -4.36
N ALA A 286 -1.15 -4.60 -5.61
CA ALA A 286 -2.31 -3.87 -6.11
C ALA A 286 -3.61 -4.71 -6.01
N ILE A 287 -3.57 -6.01 -6.31
CA ILE A 287 -4.72 -6.92 -6.10
C ILE A 287 -5.03 -7.07 -4.61
N ALA A 288 -4.02 -7.22 -3.76
CA ALA A 288 -4.18 -7.32 -2.31
C ALA A 288 -4.88 -6.08 -1.73
N HIS A 289 -4.45 -4.88 -2.13
CA HIS A 289 -5.05 -3.61 -1.76
C HIS A 289 -6.53 -3.56 -2.17
N GLY A 290 -6.84 -3.90 -3.42
CA GLY A 290 -8.21 -3.98 -3.92
C GLY A 290 -9.09 -4.97 -3.15
N SER A 291 -8.55 -6.13 -2.79
CA SER A 291 -9.27 -7.15 -2.02
C SER A 291 -9.53 -6.69 -0.58
N ALA A 292 -8.54 -6.07 0.08
CA ALA A 292 -8.66 -5.62 1.48
C ALA A 292 -9.84 -4.64 1.71
N LYS A 293 -10.29 -3.92 0.67
CA LYS A 293 -11.45 -3.02 0.70
C LYS A 293 -12.81 -3.71 0.96
N THR A 294 -12.85 -5.05 0.99
CA THR A 294 -14.10 -5.81 0.94
C THR A 294 -14.35 -6.72 2.15
N ASP A 295 -13.71 -6.49 3.30
CA ASP A 295 -13.80 -7.33 4.51
C ASP A 295 -13.31 -8.78 4.29
N VAL A 296 -12.17 -8.93 3.63
CA VAL A 296 -11.41 -10.19 3.56
C VAL A 296 -10.02 -10.00 4.17
N ALA A 297 -9.52 -11.02 4.86
CA ALA A 297 -8.13 -11.08 5.29
C ALA A 297 -7.25 -11.39 4.10
N ILE A 298 -6.07 -10.79 4.09
CA ILE A 298 -5.05 -10.94 3.06
C ILE A 298 -3.84 -11.63 3.69
N GLU A 299 -3.14 -12.45 2.92
CA GLU A 299 -1.82 -12.95 3.27
C GLU A 299 -0.94 -12.99 2.00
N LEU A 300 0.12 -12.16 1.97
CA LEU A 300 1.11 -12.12 0.90
C LEU A 300 2.23 -13.12 1.17
N VAL A 301 2.63 -13.87 0.13
CA VAL A 301 3.67 -14.90 0.22
C VAL A 301 4.59 -14.87 -1.00
N ASP A 302 5.89 -14.66 -0.75
CA ASP A 302 6.92 -14.87 -1.77
C ASP A 302 7.19 -16.37 -1.98
N LEU A 303 7.06 -16.82 -3.22
CA LEU A 303 7.27 -18.22 -3.61
C LEU A 303 8.75 -18.64 -3.56
N ASN A 304 9.71 -17.71 -3.54
CA ASN A 304 11.14 -18.04 -3.44
C ASN A 304 11.57 -18.34 -2.00
N SER A 305 10.90 -17.79 -0.99
CA SER A 305 11.24 -17.98 0.42
C SER A 305 10.29 -18.91 1.18
N ALA A 306 9.09 -19.18 0.66
CA ALA A 306 8.05 -19.89 1.39
C ALA A 306 8.35 -21.39 1.60
N GLU A 307 8.13 -21.87 2.82
CA GLU A 307 8.24 -23.29 3.14
C GLU A 307 7.01 -24.07 2.60
N PRO A 308 7.18 -25.23 1.94
CA PRO A 308 6.06 -25.95 1.31
C PRO A 308 4.93 -26.33 2.27
N GLN A 309 5.24 -26.56 3.55
CA GLN A 309 4.22 -26.87 4.55
C GLN A 309 3.35 -25.64 4.86
N GLU A 310 3.95 -24.46 5.00
CA GLU A 310 3.26 -23.20 5.25
C GLU A 310 2.35 -22.85 4.07
N VAL A 311 2.87 -22.99 2.83
CA VAL A 311 2.08 -22.80 1.60
C VAL A 311 0.86 -23.72 1.59
N ARG A 312 1.04 -25.01 1.91
CA ARG A 312 -0.08 -25.97 1.94
C ARG A 312 -1.13 -25.61 2.98
N GLU A 313 -0.70 -25.26 4.19
CA GLU A 313 -1.59 -24.89 5.28
C GLU A 313 -2.39 -23.63 4.94
N LEU A 314 -1.71 -22.62 4.39
CA LEU A 314 -2.32 -21.38 3.94
C LEU A 314 -3.35 -21.62 2.82
N VAL A 315 -2.97 -22.35 1.78
CA VAL A 315 -3.87 -22.68 0.66
C VAL A 315 -5.09 -23.47 1.15
N THR A 316 -4.94 -24.36 2.13
CA THR A 316 -6.07 -25.13 2.67
C THR A 316 -7.06 -24.24 3.43
N GLN A 317 -6.58 -23.16 4.05
CA GLN A 317 -7.41 -22.23 4.83
C GLN A 317 -8.06 -21.14 3.97
N ALA A 318 -7.41 -20.75 2.88
CA ALA A 318 -7.83 -19.62 2.06
C ALA A 318 -9.14 -19.91 1.31
N ALA A 319 -10.02 -18.91 1.23
CA ALA A 319 -11.21 -18.94 0.38
C ALA A 319 -10.92 -18.42 -1.03
N GLY A 320 -9.93 -17.53 -1.17
CA GLY A 320 -9.43 -17.02 -2.45
C GLY A 320 -7.93 -17.24 -2.60
N LEU A 321 -7.49 -17.51 -3.83
CA LEU A 321 -6.08 -17.62 -4.20
C LEU A 321 -5.79 -16.63 -5.32
N VAL A 322 -4.64 -15.94 -5.25
CA VAL A 322 -4.10 -15.15 -6.36
C VAL A 322 -2.67 -15.59 -6.61
N ILE A 323 -2.30 -15.82 -7.87
CA ILE A 323 -0.95 -16.30 -8.20
C ILE A 323 -0.35 -15.42 -9.29
N GLY A 324 0.72 -14.71 -8.96
CA GLY A 324 1.66 -14.14 -9.90
C GLY A 324 2.54 -15.24 -10.47
N MET A 325 2.57 -15.38 -11.80
CA MET A 325 3.25 -16.49 -12.44
C MET A 325 4.77 -16.43 -12.17
N PRO A 326 5.35 -17.47 -11.57
CA PRO A 326 6.78 -17.51 -11.29
C PRO A 326 7.59 -17.75 -12.58
N PRO A 327 8.92 -17.52 -12.56
CA PRO A 327 9.77 -17.92 -13.66
C PRO A 327 9.79 -19.45 -13.82
N GLN A 328 9.72 -19.94 -15.06
CA GLN A 328 9.89 -21.36 -15.37
C GLN A 328 11.26 -21.91 -14.93
N SER A 329 12.27 -21.04 -14.85
CA SER A 329 13.63 -21.36 -14.44
C SER A 329 13.82 -21.48 -12.91
N SER A 330 12.92 -20.94 -12.08
CA SER A 330 13.02 -21.05 -10.61
C SER A 330 12.45 -22.37 -10.09
N ALA A 331 13.32 -23.34 -9.81
CA ALA A 331 12.91 -24.62 -9.23
C ALA A 331 12.20 -24.49 -7.87
N VAL A 332 12.58 -23.48 -7.07
CA VAL A 332 11.95 -23.20 -5.76
C VAL A 332 10.53 -22.71 -5.96
N ALA A 333 10.34 -21.66 -6.76
CA ALA A 333 9.01 -21.11 -7.01
C ALA A 333 8.09 -22.11 -7.73
N GLN A 334 8.64 -22.93 -8.64
CA GLN A 334 7.90 -24.02 -9.29
C GLN A 334 7.48 -25.11 -8.30
N THR A 335 8.29 -25.41 -7.29
CA THR A 335 7.93 -26.36 -6.22
C THR A 335 6.79 -25.81 -5.35
N ALA A 336 6.86 -24.53 -5.00
CA ALA A 336 5.79 -23.85 -4.27
C ALA A 336 4.49 -23.80 -5.09
N LEU A 337 4.55 -23.47 -6.38
CA LEU A 337 3.40 -23.48 -7.29
C LEU A 337 2.74 -24.86 -7.39
N ASN A 338 3.54 -25.92 -7.52
CA ASN A 338 3.02 -27.30 -7.52
C ASN A 338 2.37 -27.67 -6.17
N THR A 339 2.88 -27.12 -5.07
CA THR A 339 2.29 -27.29 -3.75
C THR A 339 0.94 -26.60 -3.63
N ILE A 340 0.81 -25.39 -4.18
CA ILE A 340 -0.47 -24.66 -4.27
C ILE A 340 -1.48 -25.49 -5.07
N LEU A 341 -1.10 -25.92 -6.27
CA LEU A 341 -1.98 -26.72 -7.13
C LEU A 341 -2.43 -28.02 -6.44
N ALA A 342 -1.55 -28.67 -5.69
CA ALA A 342 -1.87 -29.91 -4.97
C ALA A 342 -2.74 -29.70 -3.72
N ALA A 343 -2.74 -28.51 -3.13
CA ALA A 343 -3.51 -28.17 -1.93
C ALA A 343 -4.86 -27.51 -2.25
N ALA A 344 -5.00 -26.90 -3.43
CA ALA A 344 -6.20 -26.21 -3.88
C ALA A 344 -7.42 -27.12 -3.98
N HIS A 345 -8.62 -26.56 -3.76
CA HIS A 345 -9.88 -27.30 -3.77
C HIS A 345 -11.08 -26.50 -4.33
N ASN A 346 -12.11 -27.22 -4.74
CA ASN A 346 -13.29 -26.72 -5.49
C ASN A 346 -14.20 -25.69 -4.79
N LYS A 347 -13.86 -25.23 -3.59
CA LYS A 347 -14.63 -24.18 -2.89
C LYS A 347 -13.95 -22.83 -2.93
N GLN A 348 -12.80 -22.75 -3.59
CA GLN A 348 -11.98 -21.55 -3.64
C GLN A 348 -12.25 -20.75 -4.91
N ALA A 349 -12.03 -19.45 -4.82
CA ALA A 349 -11.88 -18.59 -5.97
C ALA A 349 -10.40 -18.48 -6.37
N ILE A 350 -10.11 -18.27 -7.66
CA ILE A 350 -8.75 -18.13 -8.20
C ILE A 350 -8.63 -16.89 -9.08
N GLY A 351 -7.55 -16.15 -8.90
CA GLY A 351 -7.06 -15.08 -9.77
C GLY A 351 -5.65 -15.40 -10.25
N LEU A 352 -5.35 -15.11 -11.52
CA LEU A 352 -4.04 -15.41 -12.12
C LEU A 352 -3.53 -14.18 -12.88
N LEU A 353 -2.24 -13.91 -12.77
CA LEU A 353 -1.57 -12.84 -13.51
C LEU A 353 -0.18 -13.26 -14.00
N GLU A 354 0.21 -12.79 -15.18
CA GLU A 354 1.62 -12.83 -15.61
C GLU A 354 2.41 -11.79 -14.81
N SER A 355 3.65 -12.11 -14.45
CA SER A 355 4.53 -11.17 -13.75
C SER A 355 5.27 -10.25 -14.73
N GLY A 356 5.33 -10.60 -16.01
CA GLY A 356 6.01 -9.81 -17.04
C GLY A 356 7.54 -9.93 -16.97
N GLY A 357 8.04 -11.03 -16.39
CA GLY A 357 9.47 -11.32 -16.28
C GLY A 357 10.06 -11.98 -17.54
N GLY A 358 9.23 -12.36 -18.51
CA GLY A 358 9.65 -12.86 -19.83
C GLY A 358 9.89 -14.38 -19.91
N GLU A 359 9.91 -15.06 -18.77
CA GLU A 359 9.96 -16.53 -18.65
C GLU A 359 8.80 -17.04 -17.76
N ASP A 360 7.71 -16.28 -17.71
CA ASP A 360 6.59 -16.55 -16.81
C ASP A 360 6.01 -17.96 -17.05
N GLU A 361 5.61 -18.65 -15.99
CA GLU A 361 4.80 -19.86 -16.11
C GLU A 361 3.54 -19.55 -16.94
N PRO A 362 3.21 -20.36 -17.97
CA PRO A 362 2.06 -20.07 -18.81
C PRO A 362 0.73 -20.09 -18.02
N VAL A 363 0.01 -18.96 -18.01
CA VAL A 363 -1.23 -18.81 -17.24
C VAL A 363 -2.32 -19.80 -17.68
N TYR A 364 -2.54 -19.96 -18.98
CA TYR A 364 -3.69 -20.74 -19.49
C TYR A 364 -3.64 -22.24 -19.17
N PRO A 365 -2.52 -22.95 -19.32
CA PRO A 365 -2.40 -24.33 -18.86
C PRO A 365 -2.72 -24.49 -17.37
N LEU A 366 -2.23 -23.58 -16.52
CA LEU A 366 -2.49 -23.61 -15.08
C LEU A 366 -3.95 -23.29 -14.75
N ARG A 367 -4.52 -22.28 -15.41
CA ARG A 367 -5.94 -21.92 -15.35
C ARG A 367 -6.84 -23.13 -15.61
N ASN A 368 -6.55 -23.89 -16.67
CA ASN A 368 -7.32 -25.09 -17.02
C ASN A 368 -7.26 -26.13 -15.90
N LYS A 369 -6.08 -26.36 -15.30
CA LYS A 369 -5.93 -27.28 -14.17
C LYS A 369 -6.77 -26.85 -12.96
N PHE A 370 -6.78 -25.56 -12.61
CA PHE A 370 -7.63 -25.06 -11.52
C PHE A 370 -9.14 -25.16 -11.84
N GLN A 371 -9.53 -24.94 -13.10
CA GLN A 371 -10.91 -25.14 -13.53
C GLN A 371 -11.33 -26.62 -13.47
N GLU A 372 -10.44 -27.54 -13.83
CA GLU A 372 -10.67 -28.99 -13.68
C GLU A 372 -10.81 -29.42 -12.21
N LEU A 373 -10.09 -28.75 -11.30
CA LEU A 373 -10.25 -28.90 -9.84
C LEU A 373 -11.53 -28.24 -9.31
N GLY A 374 -12.26 -27.49 -10.14
CA GLY A 374 -13.54 -26.86 -9.80
C GLY A 374 -13.43 -25.52 -9.08
N LEU A 375 -12.28 -24.86 -9.12
CA LEU A 375 -12.14 -23.50 -8.58
C LEU A 375 -12.93 -22.51 -9.44
N THR A 376 -13.46 -21.46 -8.81
CA THR A 376 -14.18 -20.40 -9.51
C THR A 376 -13.20 -19.29 -9.91
N GLU A 377 -13.16 -18.95 -11.19
CA GLU A 377 -12.38 -17.80 -11.65
C GLU A 377 -13.03 -16.49 -11.15
N ALA A 378 -12.28 -15.73 -10.36
CA ALA A 378 -12.75 -14.48 -9.77
C ALA A 378 -12.74 -13.32 -10.76
N PHE A 379 -11.70 -13.25 -11.59
CA PHE A 379 -11.51 -12.27 -12.65
C PHE A 379 -10.73 -12.89 -13.81
N PRO A 380 -10.85 -12.36 -15.04
CA PRO A 380 -10.09 -12.85 -16.19
C PRO A 380 -8.57 -12.74 -15.93
N PRO A 381 -7.76 -13.69 -16.41
CA PRO A 381 -6.30 -13.60 -16.29
C PRO A 381 -5.73 -12.25 -16.75
N ILE A 382 -4.91 -11.63 -15.90
CA ILE A 382 -4.22 -10.39 -16.21
C ILE A 382 -2.91 -10.73 -16.92
N LEU A 383 -2.73 -10.26 -18.15
CA LEU A 383 -1.56 -10.54 -18.98
C LEU A 383 -0.70 -9.27 -19.11
N VAL A 384 0.59 -9.38 -18.82
CA VAL A 384 1.52 -8.24 -18.77
C VAL A 384 2.41 -8.29 -19.99
N LYS A 385 2.08 -7.48 -21.00
CA LYS A 385 2.81 -7.43 -22.28
C LYS A 385 3.81 -6.29 -22.37
N GLU A 386 3.61 -5.28 -21.55
CA GLU A 386 4.39 -4.03 -21.50
C GLU A 386 4.61 -3.70 -20.03
N SER A 387 5.55 -2.79 -19.75
CA SER A 387 5.75 -2.27 -18.39
C SER A 387 4.43 -1.75 -17.81
N PRO A 388 4.04 -2.17 -16.58
CA PRO A 388 2.83 -1.72 -15.93
C PRO A 388 2.72 -0.20 -15.89
N SER A 389 1.52 0.27 -16.20
CA SER A 389 1.13 1.67 -16.05
C SER A 389 0.14 1.80 -14.90
N LYS A 390 -0.24 3.03 -14.55
CA LYS A 390 -1.34 3.28 -13.58
C LYS A 390 -2.66 2.60 -13.98
N VAL A 391 -2.89 2.42 -15.28
CA VAL A 391 -4.06 1.70 -15.78
C VAL A 391 -3.97 0.21 -15.44
N THR A 392 -2.77 -0.37 -15.50
CA THR A 392 -2.50 -1.77 -15.11
C THR A 392 -2.68 -1.96 -13.60
N GLU A 393 -2.22 -1.01 -12.79
CA GLU A 393 -2.42 -1.05 -11.33
C GLU A 393 -3.89 -0.94 -10.95
N GLN A 394 -4.61 -0.01 -11.58
CA GLN A 394 -6.05 0.12 -11.37
C GLN A 394 -6.79 -1.15 -11.78
N LEU A 395 -6.38 -1.78 -12.88
CA LEU A 395 -6.91 -3.08 -13.30
C LEU A 395 -6.71 -4.15 -12.20
N CYS A 396 -5.53 -4.21 -11.59
CA CYS A 396 -5.23 -5.11 -10.48
C CYS A 396 -6.07 -4.79 -9.22
N ASP A 397 -6.17 -3.52 -8.83
CA ASP A 397 -7.01 -3.08 -7.71
C ASP A 397 -8.49 -3.46 -7.93
N GLU A 398 -9.04 -3.16 -9.10
CA GLU A 398 -10.41 -3.53 -9.46
C GLU A 398 -10.62 -5.05 -9.45
N ALA A 399 -9.65 -5.83 -9.95
CA ALA A 399 -9.69 -7.29 -9.90
C ALA A 399 -9.68 -7.83 -8.46
N GLY A 400 -8.89 -7.23 -7.58
CA GLY A 400 -8.87 -7.52 -6.15
C GLY A 400 -10.21 -7.25 -5.48
N THR A 401 -10.83 -6.11 -5.77
CA THR A 401 -12.15 -5.76 -5.25
C THR A 401 -13.23 -6.74 -5.75
N ASP A 402 -13.20 -7.11 -7.03
CA ASP A 402 -14.13 -8.09 -7.60
C ASP A 402 -14.01 -9.47 -6.92
N LEU A 403 -12.77 -9.93 -6.67
CA LEU A 403 -12.50 -11.17 -5.92
C LEU A 403 -13.11 -11.12 -4.53
N GLY A 404 -12.85 -10.05 -3.79
CA GLY A 404 -13.33 -9.89 -2.43
C GLY A 404 -14.86 -9.79 -2.33
N GLN A 405 -15.49 -9.01 -3.22
CA GLN A 405 -16.95 -8.95 -3.36
C GLN A 405 -17.56 -10.31 -3.70
N TRP A 406 -16.90 -11.09 -4.57
CA TRP A 406 -17.36 -12.44 -4.91
C TRP A 406 -17.38 -13.35 -3.68
N LEU A 407 -16.28 -13.38 -2.93
CA LEU A 407 -16.14 -14.24 -1.75
C LEU A 407 -17.15 -13.89 -0.65
N ASN A 408 -17.45 -12.61 -0.47
CA ASN A 408 -18.37 -12.15 0.57
C ASN A 408 -19.84 -12.07 0.12
N ARG A 409 -20.15 -12.32 -1.16
CA ARG A 409 -21.49 -12.16 -1.74
C ARG A 409 -22.60 -12.81 -0.91
N ASP A 410 -22.43 -14.08 -0.53
CA ASP A 410 -23.46 -14.83 0.17
C ASP A 410 -23.62 -14.36 1.63
N ARG A 411 -22.51 -13.91 2.26
CA ARG A 411 -22.51 -13.30 3.60
C ARG A 411 -23.25 -11.97 3.58
N THR A 412 -22.92 -11.08 2.64
CA THR A 412 -23.58 -9.79 2.44
C THR A 412 -25.08 -9.97 2.19
N ILE A 413 -25.49 -10.93 1.33
CA ILE A 413 -26.91 -11.24 1.10
C ILE A 413 -27.62 -11.68 2.38
N LYS A 414 -26.97 -12.48 3.24
CA LYS A 414 -27.54 -12.92 4.52
C LYS A 414 -27.68 -11.76 5.51
N GLN A 415 -26.67 -10.90 5.63
CA GLN A 415 -26.69 -9.72 6.51
C GLN A 415 -27.77 -8.73 6.09
N ILE A 416 -27.89 -8.43 4.79
CA ILE A 416 -28.96 -7.59 4.24
C ILE A 416 -30.34 -8.16 4.61
N LYS A 417 -30.53 -9.48 4.57
CA LYS A 417 -31.80 -10.13 4.93
C LYS A 417 -32.10 -10.15 6.42
N SER A 418 -31.12 -9.94 7.30
CA SER A 418 -31.30 -10.01 8.76
C SER A 418 -31.59 -8.67 9.43
N ILE A 419 -31.52 -7.56 8.71
CA ILE A 419 -31.85 -6.22 9.22
C ILE A 419 -33.39 -6.10 9.38
N ASN A 420 -33.83 -5.34 10.40
CA ASN A 420 -35.26 -5.15 10.68
C ASN A 420 -35.97 -4.40 9.52
N ASN A 421 -36.95 -5.06 8.91
CA ASN A 421 -37.73 -4.60 7.76
C ASN A 421 -38.35 -3.19 7.94
N GLU A 422 -38.74 -2.78 9.16
CA GLU A 422 -39.32 -1.44 9.37
C GLU A 422 -38.26 -0.32 9.38
N LEU A 423 -37.06 -0.60 9.86
CA LEU A 423 -35.94 0.35 9.82
C LEU A 423 -35.51 0.61 8.37
N GLU A 424 -35.42 -0.44 7.54
CA GLU A 424 -35.06 -0.31 6.14
C GLU A 424 -36.06 0.53 5.35
N LYS A 425 -37.36 0.29 5.57
CA LYS A 425 -38.43 1.07 4.94
C LYS A 425 -38.36 2.53 5.33
N SER A 426 -37.98 2.82 6.59
CA SER A 426 -37.82 4.18 7.12
C SER A 426 -36.63 4.88 6.46
N LEU A 427 -35.48 4.22 6.37
CA LEU A 427 -34.31 4.74 5.64
C LEU A 427 -34.61 4.95 4.15
N GLY A 428 -35.43 4.08 3.56
CA GLY A 428 -35.90 4.23 2.18
C GLY A 428 -36.74 5.50 1.93
N ARG A 429 -37.26 6.16 2.97
CA ARG A 429 -38.00 7.43 2.84
C ARG A 429 -37.11 8.65 2.68
N ILE A 430 -35.80 8.52 2.88
CA ILE A 430 -34.85 9.60 2.61
C ILE A 430 -34.78 9.78 1.09
N SER A 431 -35.39 10.87 0.61
CA SER A 431 -35.37 11.27 -0.79
C SER A 431 -34.05 11.93 -1.14
N THR A 432 -33.47 11.53 -2.26
CA THR A 432 -32.22 12.11 -2.73
C THR A 432 -32.21 12.28 -4.25
N GLY A 433 -31.43 13.23 -4.74
CA GLY A 433 -31.23 13.39 -6.18
C GLY A 433 -30.41 12.24 -6.78
N LEU A 434 -30.45 12.12 -8.10
CA LEU A 434 -29.61 11.22 -8.88
C LEU A 434 -28.46 11.98 -9.53
N TYR A 435 -27.25 11.48 -9.31
CA TYR A 435 -26.02 12.10 -9.75
C TYR A 435 -25.06 11.06 -10.30
N ILE A 436 -24.10 11.49 -11.11
CA ILE A 436 -22.93 10.68 -11.49
C ILE A 436 -21.69 11.45 -11.08
N ILE A 437 -20.89 10.81 -10.24
CA ILE A 437 -19.57 11.30 -9.87
C ILE A 437 -18.59 10.77 -10.90
N THR A 438 -17.76 11.64 -11.45
CA THR A 438 -16.68 11.29 -12.37
C THR A 438 -15.38 11.88 -11.85
N ALA A 439 -14.29 11.13 -11.94
CA ALA A 439 -12.97 11.57 -11.50
C ALA A 439 -11.91 11.13 -12.50
N LYS A 440 -10.85 11.93 -12.64
CA LYS A 440 -9.68 11.65 -13.46
C LYS A 440 -8.40 12.09 -12.75
N LYS A 441 -7.36 11.25 -12.84
CA LYS A 441 -6.02 11.52 -12.32
C LYS A 441 -4.97 10.93 -13.27
N GLY A 442 -4.33 11.79 -14.06
CA GLY A 442 -3.49 11.34 -15.17
C GLY A 442 -4.32 10.57 -16.19
N ASP A 443 -3.90 9.35 -16.53
CA ASP A 443 -4.59 8.50 -17.51
C ASP A 443 -5.72 7.65 -16.91
N VAL A 444 -5.84 7.64 -15.58
CA VAL A 444 -6.87 6.89 -14.86
C VAL A 444 -8.14 7.74 -14.74
N GLN A 445 -9.29 7.16 -15.08
CA GLN A 445 -10.60 7.77 -14.89
C GLN A 445 -11.63 6.75 -14.42
N SER A 446 -12.59 7.20 -13.61
CA SER A 446 -13.67 6.35 -13.11
C SER A 446 -14.96 7.13 -12.92
N ALA A 447 -16.05 6.39 -12.74
CA ALA A 447 -17.38 6.93 -12.53
C ALA A 447 -18.20 6.06 -11.58
N MET A 448 -19.09 6.72 -10.83
CA MET A 448 -20.04 6.09 -9.92
C MET A 448 -21.39 6.81 -9.98
N LEU A 449 -22.47 6.04 -10.07
CA LEU A 449 -23.81 6.54 -9.83
C LEU A 449 -23.96 6.83 -8.33
N ALA A 450 -24.36 8.05 -7.99
CA ALA A 450 -24.47 8.52 -6.62
C ALA A 450 -25.89 9.01 -6.32
N SER A 451 -26.35 8.72 -5.12
CA SER A 451 -27.60 9.29 -4.59
C SER A 451 -27.45 9.82 -3.17
N TRP A 452 -26.32 9.62 -2.49
CA TRP A 452 -26.10 10.14 -1.14
C TRP A 452 -25.25 11.40 -1.23
N VAL A 453 -25.90 12.49 -1.64
CA VAL A 453 -25.29 13.80 -1.87
C VAL A 453 -26.13 14.87 -1.19
N THR A 454 -25.49 15.74 -0.42
CA THR A 454 -26.14 16.90 0.20
C THR A 454 -25.25 18.14 0.13
N GLN A 455 -25.85 19.31 0.02
CA GLN A 455 -25.14 20.54 0.34
C GLN A 455 -24.83 20.56 1.85
N ALA A 456 -23.59 20.86 2.19
CA ALA A 456 -23.07 20.78 3.55
C ALA A 456 -22.58 22.13 4.09
N SER A 457 -22.21 23.08 3.21
CA SER A 457 -21.76 24.41 3.63
C SER A 457 -22.09 25.51 2.62
N LEU A 458 -22.18 26.74 3.13
CA LEU A 458 -22.29 27.98 2.35
C LEU A 458 -20.96 28.77 2.33
N ASN A 459 -20.05 28.54 3.27
CA ASN A 459 -18.77 29.21 3.33
C ASN A 459 -17.67 28.26 3.85
N PRO A 460 -16.82 27.70 2.98
CA PRO A 460 -16.93 27.73 1.50
C PRO A 460 -18.19 26.99 1.00
N LEU A 461 -18.58 27.18 -0.26
CA LEU A 461 -19.62 26.36 -0.88
C LEU A 461 -19.18 24.89 -0.83
N GLY A 462 -19.91 24.06 -0.08
CA GLY A 462 -19.47 22.71 0.24
C GLY A 462 -20.57 21.69 0.07
N ILE A 463 -20.18 20.49 -0.37
CA ILE A 463 -21.05 19.31 -0.47
C ILE A 463 -20.46 18.16 0.32
N ALA A 464 -21.33 17.27 0.78
CA ALA A 464 -20.96 15.98 1.34
C ALA A 464 -21.52 14.87 0.45
N ILE A 465 -20.68 13.88 0.16
CA ILE A 465 -21.02 12.70 -0.63
C ILE A 465 -20.61 11.44 0.12
N ALA A 466 -21.38 10.37 0.02
CA ALA A 466 -20.95 9.07 0.52
C ALA A 466 -20.45 8.19 -0.62
N VAL A 467 -19.27 7.59 -0.43
CA VAL A 467 -18.56 6.75 -1.40
C VAL A 467 -18.25 5.42 -0.74
N ALA A 468 -18.77 4.32 -1.29
CA ALA A 468 -18.49 2.99 -0.75
C ALA A 468 -17.01 2.62 -0.96
N LYS A 469 -16.40 1.96 0.03
CA LYS A 469 -14.97 1.60 0.02
C LYS A 469 -14.60 0.64 -1.09
N ASP A 470 -15.55 -0.19 -1.51
CA ASP A 470 -15.40 -1.22 -2.54
C ASP A 470 -15.71 -0.72 -3.96
N ARG A 471 -15.78 0.60 -4.17
CA ARG A 471 -16.00 1.17 -5.50
C ARG A 471 -14.66 1.57 -6.09
N ALA A 472 -14.42 1.20 -7.35
CA ALA A 472 -13.21 1.57 -8.07
C ALA A 472 -12.92 3.08 -8.18
N ILE A 473 -13.93 3.94 -8.00
CA ILE A 473 -13.71 5.40 -7.96
C ILE A 473 -13.04 5.84 -6.66
N GLU A 474 -13.09 5.04 -5.60
CA GLU A 474 -12.61 5.39 -4.26
C GLU A 474 -11.12 5.79 -4.26
N SER A 475 -10.29 5.12 -5.07
CA SER A 475 -8.86 5.44 -5.25
C SER A 475 -8.60 6.81 -5.89
N LEU A 476 -9.64 7.48 -6.41
CA LEU A 476 -9.60 8.83 -6.99
C LEU A 476 -10.28 9.87 -6.10
N MET A 477 -10.68 9.48 -4.89
CA MET A 477 -11.50 10.28 -3.98
C MET A 477 -10.79 10.54 -2.65
N HIS A 478 -9.47 10.76 -2.68
CA HIS A 478 -8.69 11.11 -1.50
C HIS A 478 -8.64 12.64 -1.30
N VAL A 479 -8.31 13.10 -0.08
CA VAL A 479 -8.09 14.53 0.20
C VAL A 479 -7.08 15.13 -0.79
N GLY A 480 -7.43 16.30 -1.33
CA GLY A 480 -6.70 16.99 -2.40
C GLY A 480 -7.09 16.57 -3.82
N ASP A 481 -7.74 15.42 -4.00
CA ASP A 481 -8.24 15.00 -5.32
C ASP A 481 -9.46 15.83 -5.74
N ARG A 482 -9.73 15.79 -7.04
CA ARG A 482 -10.80 16.55 -7.69
C ARG A 482 -11.72 15.64 -8.49
N PHE A 483 -13.00 16.00 -8.51
CA PHE A 483 -14.02 15.26 -9.24
C PHE A 483 -15.09 16.20 -9.79
N VAL A 484 -15.94 15.67 -10.67
CA VAL A 484 -17.14 16.36 -11.17
C VAL A 484 -18.37 15.64 -10.65
N LEU A 485 -19.27 16.40 -10.03
CA LEU A 485 -20.62 15.95 -9.69
C LEU A 485 -21.57 16.33 -10.84
N ASN A 486 -22.03 15.34 -11.60
CA ASN A 486 -22.98 15.52 -12.70
C ASN A 486 -24.40 15.27 -12.19
N VAL A 487 -25.27 16.28 -12.25
CA VAL A 487 -26.68 16.21 -11.84
C VAL A 487 -27.51 15.66 -13.00
N LEU A 488 -28.34 14.65 -12.76
CA LEU A 488 -29.18 14.07 -13.80
C LEU A 488 -30.53 14.78 -13.91
N GLU A 489 -31.02 14.94 -15.14
CA GLU A 489 -32.32 15.58 -15.41
C GLU A 489 -33.48 14.58 -15.26
N GLU A 490 -34.54 14.99 -14.59
CA GLU A 490 -35.81 14.27 -14.52
C GLU A 490 -36.35 14.02 -15.93
N GLY A 491 -36.83 12.80 -16.20
CA GLY A 491 -37.30 12.41 -17.54
C GLY A 491 -36.21 12.04 -18.56
N LYS A 492 -34.92 12.39 -18.35
CA LYS A 492 -33.80 12.01 -19.25
C LYS A 492 -32.74 11.10 -18.61
N TYR A 493 -32.73 10.97 -17.28
CA TYR A 493 -31.68 10.25 -16.52
C TYR A 493 -31.52 8.74 -16.83
N GLN A 494 -32.54 8.07 -17.37
CA GLN A 494 -32.57 6.60 -17.44
C GLN A 494 -31.43 5.99 -18.27
N GLY A 495 -31.00 6.67 -19.34
CA GLY A 495 -29.90 6.19 -20.20
C GLY A 495 -28.58 6.14 -19.44
N LEU A 496 -28.18 7.28 -18.87
CA LEU A 496 -26.98 7.39 -18.04
C LEU A 496 -27.06 6.48 -16.81
N MET A 497 -28.19 6.45 -16.11
CA MET A 497 -28.36 5.58 -14.95
C MET A 497 -28.15 4.10 -15.30
N LYS A 498 -28.79 3.60 -16.36
CA LYS A 498 -28.61 2.20 -16.81
C LYS A 498 -27.18 1.92 -17.26
N HIS A 499 -26.47 2.90 -17.79
CA HIS A 499 -25.08 2.74 -18.20
C HIS A 499 -24.16 2.54 -17.00
N PHE A 500 -24.21 3.45 -16.02
CA PHE A 500 -23.32 3.43 -14.85
C PHE A 500 -23.77 2.45 -13.74
N LEU A 501 -24.93 1.80 -13.87
CA LEU A 501 -25.33 0.65 -13.04
C LEU A 501 -24.76 -0.69 -13.51
N LYS A 502 -24.25 -0.77 -14.74
CA LYS A 502 -23.65 -2.03 -15.24
C LYS A 502 -22.39 -2.35 -14.46
N ARG A 503 -22.13 -3.64 -14.25
CA ARG A 503 -20.80 -4.09 -13.82
C ARG A 503 -19.86 -3.97 -15.02
N PHE A 504 -18.78 -3.22 -14.81
CA PHE A 504 -17.68 -3.13 -15.74
C PHE A 504 -16.63 -4.14 -15.30
N ALA A 505 -16.09 -4.90 -16.25
CA ALA A 505 -14.92 -5.72 -15.95
C ALA A 505 -13.75 -4.81 -15.58
N PRO A 506 -12.80 -5.29 -14.75
CA PRO A 506 -11.59 -4.56 -14.43
C PRO A 506 -10.91 -3.99 -15.70
N GLY A 507 -10.51 -2.71 -15.66
CA GLY A 507 -9.87 -1.98 -16.76
C GLY A 507 -10.78 -1.59 -17.94
N ALA A 508 -12.08 -1.89 -17.90
CA ALA A 508 -12.99 -1.51 -18.98
C ALA A 508 -13.28 0.01 -19.00
N ASP A 509 -13.40 0.58 -20.20
CA ASP A 509 -13.79 1.99 -20.36
C ASP A 509 -15.23 2.23 -19.89
N ARG A 510 -15.37 2.82 -18.71
CA ARG A 510 -16.64 3.18 -18.09
C ARG A 510 -17.42 4.26 -18.86
N PHE A 511 -16.76 5.00 -19.74
CA PHE A 511 -17.37 6.08 -20.52
C PHE A 511 -17.66 5.67 -21.97
N ALA A 512 -17.42 4.40 -22.34
CA ALA A 512 -17.65 3.91 -23.69
C ALA A 512 -19.08 4.19 -24.16
N GLY A 513 -19.21 4.99 -25.22
CA GLY A 513 -20.51 5.39 -25.78
C GLY A 513 -21.22 6.55 -25.05
N VAL A 514 -20.59 7.16 -24.04
CA VAL A 514 -21.10 8.34 -23.33
C VAL A 514 -20.32 9.57 -23.79
N LYS A 515 -21.03 10.61 -24.23
CA LYS A 515 -20.40 11.86 -24.65
C LYS A 515 -19.98 12.68 -23.42
N THR A 516 -18.71 13.09 -23.36
CA THR A 516 -18.15 13.86 -22.26
C THR A 516 -17.37 15.09 -22.74
N TYR A 517 -17.15 16.04 -21.82
CA TYR A 517 -16.27 17.20 -21.98
C TYR A 517 -15.29 17.25 -20.81
N PRO A 518 -14.03 17.67 -21.00
CA PRO A 518 -13.08 17.77 -19.89
C PRO A 518 -13.42 18.95 -18.96
N ALA A 519 -13.43 18.71 -17.65
CA ALA A 519 -13.47 19.78 -16.65
C ALA A 519 -12.22 20.67 -16.71
N ALA A 520 -12.38 21.95 -16.38
CA ALA A 520 -11.28 22.91 -16.45
C ALA A 520 -10.23 22.70 -15.36
N THR A 521 -10.64 22.16 -14.20
CA THR A 521 -9.80 22.03 -13.01
C THR A 521 -8.89 20.80 -13.01
N ASN A 522 -9.32 19.67 -13.60
CA ASN A 522 -8.53 18.43 -13.63
C ASN A 522 -8.89 17.48 -14.79
N GLU A 523 -9.59 17.96 -15.83
CA GLU A 523 -10.04 17.15 -16.96
C GLU A 523 -11.01 16.00 -16.63
N SER A 524 -11.56 15.95 -15.40
CA SER A 524 -12.59 14.96 -15.05
C SER A 524 -13.78 15.05 -16.02
N PRO A 525 -14.37 13.92 -16.42
CA PRO A 525 -15.42 13.93 -17.44
C PRO A 525 -16.72 14.62 -16.99
N ILE A 526 -17.07 15.73 -17.61
CA ILE A 526 -18.41 16.33 -17.53
C ILE A 526 -19.31 15.62 -18.53
N LEU A 527 -20.44 15.07 -18.08
CA LEU A 527 -21.37 14.35 -18.96
C LEU A 527 -22.19 15.34 -19.80
N ALA A 528 -22.21 15.16 -21.11
CA ALA A 528 -22.89 16.09 -22.03
C ALA A 528 -24.42 16.16 -21.80
N GLU A 529 -25.01 15.08 -21.27
CA GLU A 529 -26.44 14.96 -20.97
C GLU A 529 -26.77 15.33 -19.50
N ALA A 530 -25.81 15.83 -18.72
CA ALA A 530 -26.09 16.29 -17.36
C ALA A 530 -26.90 17.59 -17.35
N LEU A 531 -27.85 17.69 -16.42
CA LEU A 531 -28.62 18.91 -16.15
C LEU A 531 -27.71 20.03 -15.63
N ALA A 532 -26.80 19.66 -14.74
CA ALA A 532 -25.83 20.57 -14.16
C ALA A 532 -24.54 19.80 -13.82
N TYR A 533 -23.44 20.51 -13.68
CA TYR A 533 -22.20 19.96 -13.14
C TYR A 533 -21.57 20.90 -12.12
N MET A 534 -20.80 20.32 -11.20
CA MET A 534 -19.98 21.01 -10.22
C MET A 534 -18.58 20.39 -10.20
N GLU A 535 -17.55 21.21 -10.38
CA GLU A 535 -16.16 20.80 -10.20
C GLU A 535 -15.80 20.98 -8.72
N CYS A 536 -15.37 19.90 -8.09
CA CYS A 536 -15.21 19.80 -6.64
C CYS A 536 -13.78 19.39 -6.26
N GLU A 537 -13.30 19.91 -5.13
CA GLU A 537 -12.03 19.50 -4.51
C GLU A 537 -12.29 18.92 -3.13
N ILE A 538 -11.72 17.73 -2.87
CA ILE A 538 -11.92 17.00 -1.63
C ILE A 538 -11.09 17.61 -0.52
N THR A 539 -11.75 17.98 0.56
CA THR A 539 -11.14 18.65 1.71
C THR A 539 -11.02 17.80 2.95
N SER A 540 -11.93 16.83 3.15
CA SER A 540 -11.83 15.88 4.26
C SER A 540 -12.62 14.61 3.98
N ARG A 541 -12.31 13.57 4.75
CA ARG A 541 -12.98 12.25 4.70
C ARG A 541 -13.26 11.77 6.12
N MET A 542 -14.34 11.03 6.28
CA MET A 542 -14.72 10.39 7.53
C MET A 542 -15.11 8.94 7.28
N ASP A 543 -14.49 8.02 8.01
CA ASP A 543 -14.83 6.59 7.97
C ASP A 543 -16.20 6.35 8.63
N CYS A 544 -17.10 5.68 7.93
CA CYS A 544 -18.42 5.28 8.43
C CYS A 544 -18.63 3.75 8.38
N GLY A 545 -17.56 2.97 8.26
CA GLY A 545 -17.59 1.51 8.10
C GLY A 545 -17.40 1.10 6.65
N ASP A 546 -18.50 0.83 5.94
CA ASP A 546 -18.49 0.39 4.53
C ASP A 546 -18.41 1.57 3.52
N HIS A 547 -18.55 2.80 4.01
CA HIS A 547 -18.47 4.02 3.21
C HIS A 547 -17.55 5.06 3.84
N TRP A 548 -16.99 5.90 2.98
CA TRP A 548 -16.45 7.20 3.33
C TRP A 548 -17.53 8.27 3.18
N VAL A 549 -17.65 9.17 4.16
CA VAL A 549 -18.27 10.48 3.95
C VAL A 549 -17.18 11.44 3.53
N VAL A 550 -17.29 11.96 2.31
CA VAL A 550 -16.31 12.86 1.68
C VAL A 550 -16.89 14.26 1.65
N TYR A 551 -16.21 15.21 2.31
CA TYR A 551 -16.57 16.62 2.27
C TYR A 551 -15.69 17.35 1.27
N SER A 552 -16.34 18.11 0.38
CA SER A 552 -15.70 18.74 -0.77
C SER A 552 -16.16 20.17 -0.95
N THR A 553 -15.24 21.03 -1.41
CA THR A 553 -15.56 22.40 -1.78
C THR A 553 -15.87 22.47 -3.27
N VAL A 554 -16.87 23.28 -3.63
CA VAL A 554 -17.28 23.50 -5.02
C VAL A 554 -16.55 24.73 -5.56
N GLN A 555 -15.77 24.53 -6.63
CA GLN A 555 -14.94 25.60 -7.21
C GLN A 555 -15.66 26.31 -8.35
N THR A 556 -16.35 25.57 -9.19
CA THR A 556 -17.13 26.09 -10.32
C THR A 556 -18.28 25.14 -10.64
N GLY A 557 -19.29 25.63 -11.33
CA GLY A 557 -20.41 24.83 -11.79
C GLY A 557 -21.26 25.55 -12.81
N ARG A 558 -22.07 24.79 -13.54
CA ARG A 558 -23.00 25.30 -14.53
C ARG A 558 -24.26 24.47 -14.57
N VAL A 559 -25.39 25.13 -14.85
CA VAL A 559 -26.67 24.50 -15.15
C VAL A 559 -27.01 24.70 -16.63
N ALA A 560 -27.48 23.65 -17.29
CA ALA A 560 -27.87 23.67 -18.70
C ALA A 560 -29.28 24.27 -18.87
N GLU A 561 -30.25 23.83 -18.06
CA GLU A 561 -31.64 24.27 -18.10
C GLU A 561 -32.15 24.64 -16.70
N VAL A 562 -32.28 25.93 -16.40
CA VAL A 562 -32.60 26.44 -15.05
C VAL A 562 -33.94 25.94 -14.49
N ASN A 563 -34.91 25.68 -15.38
CA ASN A 563 -36.26 25.27 -14.99
C ASN A 563 -36.49 23.75 -15.03
N ALA A 564 -35.50 22.98 -15.48
CA ALA A 564 -35.60 21.53 -15.49
C ALA A 564 -35.34 20.98 -14.07
N LEU A 565 -36.01 19.86 -13.75
CA LEU A 565 -35.93 19.27 -12.42
C LEU A 565 -34.79 18.25 -12.34
N THR A 566 -34.14 18.17 -11.18
CA THR A 566 -33.22 17.09 -10.87
C THR A 566 -33.97 15.78 -10.72
N ALA A 567 -33.44 14.71 -11.32
CA ALA A 567 -34.00 13.38 -11.16
C ALA A 567 -33.90 12.91 -9.70
N VAL A 568 -34.94 12.26 -9.19
CA VAL A 568 -35.00 11.82 -7.79
C VAL A 568 -34.97 10.30 -7.68
N HIS A 569 -34.15 9.77 -6.76
CA HIS A 569 -34.15 8.35 -6.44
C HIS A 569 -35.16 8.05 -5.33
N HIS A 570 -36.29 7.44 -5.70
CA HIS A 570 -37.27 6.94 -4.74
C HIS A 570 -37.01 5.48 -4.38
N ARG A 571 -36.44 5.26 -3.19
CA ARG A 571 -36.16 3.91 -2.68
C ARG A 571 -37.35 3.36 -1.89
N LYS A 572 -37.54 2.04 -1.94
CA LYS A 572 -38.51 1.33 -1.09
C LYS A 572 -37.91 0.93 0.26
N ILE A 573 -36.59 0.71 0.27
CA ILE A 573 -35.75 0.25 1.38
C ILE A 573 -34.37 0.89 1.25
N GLY A 574 -33.74 1.22 2.38
CA GLY A 574 -32.53 2.04 2.42
C GLY A 574 -31.19 1.29 2.45
N ASN A 575 -31.20 -0.04 2.51
CA ASN A 575 -30.01 -0.89 2.72
C ASN A 575 -29.32 -1.37 1.43
N HIS A 576 -29.79 -0.95 0.24
CA HIS A 576 -29.10 -1.19 -1.02
C HIS A 576 -29.43 -0.12 -2.06
N TYR A 577 -28.57 -0.07 -3.09
CA TYR A 577 -28.73 0.76 -4.28
C TYR A 577 -29.40 -0.01 -5.41
#